data_AF-A0A966RE76-F1
#
_entry.id   AF-A0A966RE76-F1
#
_cell.length_a   1.000
_cell.length_b   1.000
_cell.length_c   1.000
_cell.angle_alpha   90.00
_cell.angle_beta   90.00
_cell.angle_gamma   90.00
#
_symmetry.space_group_name_H-M   'P 1'
#
loop_
_entity.id
_entity.type
_entity.pdbx_description
1 polymer ?
#
loop_
_entity_poly.entity_id
_entity_poly.type
_entity_poly.pdbx_seq_one_letter_code
_entity_poly.pdbx_strand_id
1 'polypeptide(L)'
;MSLVARQFIRSVAGTSYFGSAGYASVDAGPIGYQCRSCERGVHHVFTDHVHLEVLNGDDNGEAVVTSRIKRAMPVIRLRTGDLIEWIGSTETPCACGSRDVRFRLLGRVDSQINVWGCRLFVGDFEKSLADAGLEGALFQISRRCSMDIRKILGRPIQKSGCQQS
;
A
#
# COMPACT_ATOMS: atom_id res chain seq x y z
N MET A 1 -2.91 0.84 8.22
CA MET A 1 -3.62 0.07 9.27
C MET A 1 -3.61 0.87 10.57
N SER A 2 -4.78 1.28 11.06
CA SER A 2 -4.96 2.18 12.22
C SER A 2 -4.52 1.54 13.55
N LEU A 3 -4.21 2.37 14.55
CA LEU A 3 -3.80 1.93 15.89
C LEU A 3 -4.91 1.14 16.62
N VAL A 4 -6.16 1.55 16.43
CA VAL A 4 -7.35 0.90 17.02
C VAL A 4 -7.48 -0.54 16.53
N ALA A 5 -7.37 -0.76 15.22
CA ALA A 5 -7.42 -2.10 14.64
C ALA A 5 -6.29 -3.00 15.17
N ARG A 6 -5.11 -2.44 15.42
CA ARG A 6 -3.97 -3.19 15.98
C ARG A 6 -4.21 -3.63 17.42
N GLN A 7 -4.76 -2.76 18.26
CA GLN A 7 -5.08 -3.10 19.65
C GLN A 7 -6.15 -4.19 19.71
N PHE A 8 -7.17 -4.09 18.86
CA PHE A 8 -8.23 -5.10 18.76
C PHE A 8 -7.68 -6.47 18.34
N ILE A 9 -6.87 -6.54 17.28
CA ILE A 9 -6.35 -7.83 16.84
C ILE A 9 -5.37 -8.40 17.88
N ARG A 10 -4.61 -7.56 18.58
CA ARG A 10 -3.77 -8.01 19.71
C ARG A 10 -4.58 -8.66 20.83
N SER A 11 -5.70 -8.06 21.22
CA SER A 11 -6.52 -8.58 22.32
C SER A 11 -7.20 -9.90 21.96
N VAL A 12 -7.56 -10.09 20.69
CA VAL A 12 -8.23 -11.32 20.22
C VAL A 12 -7.23 -12.43 19.89
N ALA A 13 -6.18 -12.12 19.15
CA ALA A 13 -5.26 -13.13 18.61
C ALA A 13 -4.10 -13.47 19.56
N GLY A 14 -3.84 -12.66 20.60
CA GLY A 14 -2.77 -12.89 21.57
C GLY A 14 -1.35 -12.79 21.00
N THR A 15 -1.18 -12.27 19.78
CA THR A 15 0.13 -12.20 19.12
C THR A 15 0.81 -10.84 19.33
N SER A 16 2.13 -10.85 19.49
CA SER A 16 2.93 -9.63 19.68
C SER A 16 3.33 -8.96 18.36
N TYR A 17 3.36 -9.72 17.26
CA TYR A 17 3.84 -9.29 15.94
C TYR A 17 2.78 -9.49 14.85
N PHE A 18 2.61 -8.45 14.03
CA PHE A 18 1.76 -8.45 12.85
C PHE A 18 2.56 -7.85 11.70
N GLY A 19 2.71 -8.63 10.63
CA GLY A 19 3.45 -8.26 9.43
C GLY A 19 2.86 -8.96 8.21
N SER A 20 3.27 -8.50 7.03
CA SER A 20 2.92 -9.12 5.76
C SER A 20 3.72 -10.42 5.61
N ALA A 21 3.09 -11.56 5.32
CA ALA A 21 3.84 -12.78 5.04
C ALA A 21 4.75 -12.61 3.81
N GLY A 22 4.23 -11.94 2.78
CA GLY A 22 4.99 -11.51 1.62
C GLY A 22 4.18 -10.58 0.74
N TYR A 23 4.81 -10.15 -0.34
CA TYR A 23 4.21 -9.41 -1.44
C TYR A 23 4.30 -10.29 -2.69
N ALA A 24 3.17 -10.52 -3.36
CA ALA A 24 3.08 -11.42 -4.49
C ALA A 24 2.00 -10.96 -5.46
N SER A 25 2.16 -11.33 -6.73
CA SER A 25 1.13 -11.18 -7.77
C SER A 25 0.77 -12.56 -8.30
N VAL A 26 -0.49 -12.75 -8.70
CA VAL A 26 -0.94 -13.99 -9.37
C VAL A 26 -0.12 -14.25 -10.64
N ASP A 27 0.21 -13.18 -11.35
CA ASP A 27 0.91 -13.24 -12.62
C ASP A 27 2.42 -13.40 -12.43
N ALA A 28 3.04 -12.65 -11.52
CA ALA A 28 4.49 -12.72 -11.33
C ALA A 28 4.94 -13.81 -10.36
N GLY A 29 4.07 -14.25 -9.44
CA GLY A 29 4.42 -15.10 -8.30
C GLY A 29 4.89 -14.28 -7.09
N PRO A 30 5.68 -14.89 -6.17
CA PRO A 30 6.22 -14.19 -5.01
C PRO A 30 7.25 -13.13 -5.42
N ILE A 31 7.03 -11.89 -4.99
CA ILE A 31 7.88 -10.75 -5.35
C ILE A 31 8.79 -10.36 -4.18
N GLY A 32 8.25 -10.36 -2.96
CA GLY A 32 9.01 -10.03 -1.78
C GLY A 32 8.48 -10.63 -0.49
N TYR A 33 9.24 -10.50 0.59
CA TYR A 33 8.93 -11.04 1.91
C TYR A 33 9.29 -10.07 3.02
N GLN A 34 8.56 -10.11 4.14
CA GLN A 34 8.86 -9.27 5.28
C GLN A 34 9.56 -10.08 6.37
N CYS A 35 10.74 -9.60 6.78
CA CYS A 35 11.46 -10.17 7.90
C CYS A 35 10.96 -9.58 9.23
N ARG A 36 11.20 -10.26 10.36
CA ARG A 36 10.82 -9.75 11.69
C ARG A 36 11.54 -8.45 12.07
N SER A 37 12.78 -8.29 11.58
CA SER A 37 13.61 -7.10 11.83
C SER A 37 13.25 -5.91 10.93
N CYS A 38 12.38 -6.12 9.94
CA CYS A 38 11.98 -5.13 8.97
C CYS A 38 10.87 -4.26 9.55
N GLU A 39 10.90 -2.96 9.26
CA GLU A 39 9.75 -2.10 9.53
C GLU A 39 8.50 -2.60 8.80
N ARG A 40 7.32 -2.26 9.32
CA ARG A 40 6.05 -2.67 8.70
C ARG A 40 5.89 -2.01 7.34
N GLY A 41 5.49 -2.80 6.34
CA GLY A 41 5.36 -2.32 4.96
C GLY A 41 6.68 -2.27 4.20
N VAL A 42 7.79 -2.66 4.82
CA VAL A 42 9.09 -2.87 4.16
C VAL A 42 9.30 -4.37 3.92
N HIS A 43 9.71 -4.70 2.71
CA HIS A 43 9.84 -6.07 2.22
C HIS A 43 11.19 -6.23 1.52
N HIS A 44 11.82 -7.40 1.68
CA HIS A 44 12.95 -7.84 0.88
C HIS A 44 12.45 -8.35 -0.47
N VAL A 45 13.20 -8.09 -1.54
CA VAL A 45 12.93 -8.69 -2.85
C VAL A 45 13.41 -10.13 -2.86
N PHE A 46 12.64 -11.03 -3.48
CA PHE A 46 13.15 -12.36 -3.82
C PHE A 46 14.04 -12.27 -5.07
N THR A 47 15.26 -11.76 -4.91
CA THR A 47 16.18 -11.45 -6.02
C THR A 47 16.47 -12.65 -6.93
N ASP A 48 16.42 -13.87 -6.38
CA ASP A 48 16.60 -15.12 -7.14
C ASP A 48 15.38 -15.49 -7.99
N HIS A 49 14.17 -15.08 -7.56
CA HIS A 49 12.92 -15.47 -8.22
C HIS A 49 12.40 -14.40 -9.18
N VAL A 50 12.61 -13.14 -8.86
CA VAL A 50 12.09 -12.00 -9.61
C VAL A 50 13.15 -10.93 -9.79
N HIS A 51 13.05 -10.22 -10.91
CA HIS A 51 13.73 -8.96 -11.10
C HIS A 51 12.70 -7.84 -10.95
N LEU A 52 12.92 -6.96 -9.97
CA LEU A 52 12.05 -5.82 -9.65
C LEU A 52 12.74 -4.53 -10.08
N GLU A 53 12.07 -3.74 -10.92
CA GLU A 53 12.50 -2.42 -11.39
C GLU A 53 11.45 -1.36 -11.00
N VAL A 54 11.87 -0.09 -10.95
CA VAL A 54 10.99 1.06 -10.68
C VAL A 54 10.89 1.92 -11.92
N LEU A 55 9.67 2.22 -12.36
CA LEU A 55 9.39 3.14 -13.47
C LEU A 55 9.12 4.56 -12.96
N ASN A 56 9.64 5.55 -13.70
CA ASN A 56 9.37 6.99 -13.54
C ASN A 56 9.84 7.64 -12.21
N GLY A 57 10.86 7.08 -11.59
CA GLY A 57 11.63 7.69 -10.51
C GLY A 57 12.79 6.78 -10.13
N ASP A 58 13.96 7.35 -9.85
CA ASP A 58 15.16 6.56 -9.56
C ASP A 58 14.97 5.72 -8.28
N ASP A 59 14.35 6.30 -7.25
CA ASP A 59 14.16 5.65 -5.95
C ASP A 59 12.69 5.36 -5.59
N ASN A 60 11.72 5.96 -6.29
CA ASN A 60 10.29 5.84 -5.98
C ASN A 60 9.44 5.95 -7.24
N GLY A 61 8.60 4.94 -7.48
CA GLY A 61 7.76 4.89 -8.66
C GLY A 61 6.98 3.58 -8.78
N GLU A 62 6.52 3.29 -10.00
CA GLU A 62 5.71 2.11 -10.25
C GLU A 62 6.58 0.85 -10.32
N ALA A 63 6.20 -0.19 -9.56
CA ALA A 63 6.87 -1.47 -9.55
C ALA A 63 6.61 -2.24 -10.84
N VAL A 64 7.69 -2.65 -11.50
CA VAL A 64 7.65 -3.53 -12.65
C VAL A 64 8.43 -4.80 -12.35
N VAL A 65 7.81 -5.93 -12.64
CA VAL A 65 8.33 -7.25 -12.25
C VAL A 65 8.57 -8.11 -13.47
N THR A 66 9.72 -8.78 -13.48
CA THR A 66 10.02 -9.89 -14.37
C THR A 66 10.22 -11.16 -13.55
N SER A 67 9.41 -12.18 -13.80
CA SER A 67 9.46 -13.47 -13.09
C SER A 67 10.47 -14.40 -13.77
N ARG A 68 11.42 -14.94 -12.99
CA ARG A 68 12.45 -15.89 -13.46
C ARG A 68 12.05 -17.35 -13.24
N ILE A 69 11.05 -17.58 -12.38
CA ILE A 69 10.60 -18.94 -12.00
C ILE A 69 9.52 -19.50 -12.92
N LYS A 70 8.75 -18.65 -13.60
CA LYS A 70 7.67 -19.09 -14.50
C LYS A 70 8.22 -19.48 -15.87
N ARG A 71 8.43 -20.78 -16.10
CA ARG A 71 8.94 -21.32 -17.38
C ARG A 71 7.87 -21.48 -18.47
N ALA A 72 6.64 -21.84 -18.10
CA ALA A 72 5.56 -22.09 -19.07
C ALA A 72 4.93 -20.79 -19.61
N MET A 73 4.80 -19.78 -18.75
CA MET A 73 4.25 -18.46 -19.07
C MET A 73 5.17 -17.40 -18.45
N PRO A 74 6.30 -17.06 -19.11
CA PRO A 74 7.24 -16.10 -18.57
C PRO A 74 6.61 -14.71 -18.54
N VAL A 75 6.63 -14.11 -17.37
CA VAL A 75 6.13 -12.75 -17.16
C VAL A 75 7.32 -11.81 -17.22
N ILE A 76 7.37 -10.97 -18.24
CA ILE A 76 8.46 -10.03 -18.51
C ILE A 76 7.92 -8.61 -18.45
N ARG A 77 8.57 -7.76 -17.65
CA ARG A 77 8.21 -6.34 -17.44
C ARG A 77 6.72 -6.10 -17.18
N LEU A 78 6.14 -6.89 -16.28
CA LEU A 78 4.77 -6.70 -15.82
C LEU A 78 4.69 -5.46 -14.94
N ARG A 79 3.92 -4.48 -15.39
CA ARG A 79 3.49 -3.33 -14.60
C ARG A 79 2.48 -3.78 -13.56
N THR A 80 2.87 -3.75 -12.29
CA THR A 80 2.00 -4.19 -11.19
C THR A 80 0.90 -3.17 -10.89
N GLY A 81 1.13 -1.90 -11.25
CA GLY A 81 0.30 -0.78 -10.82
C GLY A 81 0.47 -0.45 -9.34
N ASP A 82 1.45 -1.05 -8.66
CA ASP A 82 1.83 -0.75 -7.29
C ASP A 82 2.97 0.27 -7.27
N LEU A 83 2.96 1.16 -6.27
CA LEU A 83 3.99 2.16 -6.03
C LEU A 83 4.92 1.67 -4.94
N ILE A 84 6.21 1.69 -5.24
CA ILE A 84 7.26 1.28 -4.32
C ILE A 84 8.32 2.36 -4.19
N GLU A 85 8.96 2.35 -3.03
CA GLU A 85 10.12 3.16 -2.70
C GLU A 85 11.25 2.23 -2.27
N TRP A 86 12.45 2.38 -2.85
CA TRP A 86 13.62 1.64 -2.40
C TRP A 86 14.06 2.11 -1.01
N ILE A 87 14.29 1.17 -0.10
CA ILE A 87 14.66 1.45 1.29
C ILE A 87 16.12 1.07 1.51
N GLY A 88 16.95 2.10 1.60
CA GLY A 88 18.39 1.99 1.87
C GLY A 88 19.19 1.48 0.68
N SER A 89 20.45 1.88 0.59
CA SER A 89 21.42 1.23 -0.28
C SER A 89 21.73 -0.17 0.27
N THR A 90 22.32 -1.03 -0.57
CA THR A 90 22.89 -2.34 -0.20
C THR A 90 23.83 -2.28 1.02
N GLU A 91 24.28 -1.08 1.41
CA GLU A 91 25.23 -0.78 2.47
C GLU A 91 24.60 -0.76 3.88
N THR A 92 23.27 -0.67 3.98
CA THR A 92 22.58 -0.87 5.27
C THR A 92 21.91 -2.24 5.27
N PRO A 93 22.64 -3.33 5.58
CA PRO A 93 22.06 -4.65 5.61
C PRO A 93 20.97 -4.74 6.69
N CYS A 94 19.96 -5.53 6.41
CA CYS A 94 18.93 -5.78 7.41
C CYS A 94 19.50 -6.64 8.54
N ALA A 95 19.08 -6.39 9.78
CA ALA A 95 19.50 -7.18 10.95
C ALA A 95 19.09 -8.66 10.89
N CYS A 96 18.30 -9.08 9.88
CA CYS A 96 18.02 -10.47 9.60
C CYS A 96 19.18 -11.21 8.89
N GLY A 97 20.18 -10.49 8.39
CA GLY A 97 21.33 -11.05 7.67
C GLY A 97 21.11 -11.28 6.16
N SER A 98 19.92 -10.98 5.62
CA SER A 98 19.69 -11.04 4.17
C SER A 98 20.42 -9.91 3.43
N ARG A 99 20.96 -10.24 2.26
CA ARG A 99 21.59 -9.30 1.31
C ARG A 99 20.60 -8.75 0.28
N ASP A 100 19.35 -9.22 0.30
CA ASP A 100 18.32 -8.76 -0.62
C ASP A 100 17.99 -7.28 -0.38
N VAL A 101 17.88 -6.55 -1.48
CA VAL A 101 17.41 -5.16 -1.49
C VAL A 101 16.01 -5.08 -0.90
N ARG A 102 15.73 -3.95 -0.23
CA ARG A 102 14.45 -3.72 0.45
C ARG A 102 13.68 -2.63 -0.25
N PHE A 103 12.37 -2.79 -0.30
CA PHE A 103 11.45 -1.79 -0.81
C PHE A 103 10.29 -1.61 0.17
N ARG A 104 9.69 -0.42 0.15
CA ARG A 104 8.47 -0.09 0.87
C ARG A 104 7.32 0.01 -0.14
N LEU A 105 6.22 -0.65 0.17
CA LEU A 105 4.98 -0.51 -0.61
C LEU A 105 4.25 0.76 -0.16
N LEU A 106 4.09 1.71 -1.06
CA LEU A 106 3.41 2.99 -0.80
C LEU A 106 1.91 2.92 -1.06
N GLY A 107 1.50 2.09 -2.00
CA GLY A 107 0.11 1.95 -2.40
C GLY A 107 -0.01 1.57 -3.87
N ARG A 108 -1.11 1.95 -4.50
CA ARG A 108 -1.40 1.68 -5.91
C ARG A 108 -1.42 2.96 -6.71
N VAL A 109 -0.99 2.89 -7.97
CA VAL A 109 -1.02 4.01 -8.93
C VAL A 109 -2.45 4.49 -9.15
N ASP A 110 -3.43 3.58 -9.21
CA ASP A 110 -4.86 3.91 -9.34
C ASP A 110 -5.43 4.64 -8.11
N SER A 111 -4.76 4.55 -6.97
CA SER A 111 -5.14 5.16 -5.70
C SER A 111 -4.36 6.45 -5.41
N GLN A 112 -3.58 6.93 -6.38
CA GLN A 112 -2.89 8.21 -6.33
C GLN A 112 -3.66 9.26 -7.14
N ILE A 113 -3.96 10.38 -6.51
CA ILE A 113 -4.56 11.55 -7.14
C ILE A 113 -3.50 12.65 -7.17
N ASN A 114 -3.16 13.13 -8.37
CA ASN A 114 -2.28 14.29 -8.53
C ASN A 114 -3.11 15.57 -8.54
N VAL A 115 -2.94 16.41 -7.52
CA VAL A 115 -3.65 17.69 -7.36
C VAL A 115 -2.62 18.80 -7.24
N TRP A 116 -2.61 19.73 -8.19
CA TRP A 116 -1.69 20.88 -8.23
C TRP A 116 -0.19 20.51 -8.10
N GLY A 117 0.21 19.35 -8.62
CA GLY A 117 1.60 18.86 -8.55
C GLY A 117 1.93 18.10 -7.27
N CYS A 118 1.01 18.03 -6.30
CA CYS A 118 1.14 17.19 -5.11
C CYS A 118 0.57 15.79 -5.37
N ARG A 119 1.30 14.75 -4.95
CA ARG A 119 0.81 13.36 -4.93
C ARG A 119 0.00 13.14 -3.66
N LEU A 120 -1.30 12.89 -3.81
CA LEU A 120 -2.19 12.56 -2.70
C LEU A 120 -2.60 11.09 -2.81
N PHE A 121 -2.42 10.32 -1.75
CA PHE A 121 -2.93 8.95 -1.68
C PHE A 121 -4.29 8.93 -1.00
N VAL A 122 -5.18 8.02 -1.43
CA VAL A 122 -6.48 7.82 -0.75
C VAL A 122 -6.29 7.54 0.75
N GLY A 123 -5.24 6.79 1.12
CA GLY A 123 -4.93 6.51 2.52
C GLY A 123 -4.55 7.75 3.36
N ASP A 124 -4.07 8.84 2.74
CA ASP A 124 -3.80 10.08 3.46
C ASP A 124 -5.10 10.86 3.71
N PHE A 125 -6.04 10.82 2.77
CA PHE A 125 -7.40 11.33 2.99
C PHE A 125 -8.10 10.59 4.12
N GLU A 126 -8.00 9.25 4.17
CA GLU A 126 -8.59 8.46 5.24
C GLU A 126 -8.02 8.84 6.62
N LYS A 127 -6.71 9.08 6.72
CA LYS A 127 -6.09 9.56 7.96
C LYS A 127 -6.61 10.93 8.37
N SER A 128 -6.63 11.90 7.44
CA SER A 128 -7.14 13.25 7.74
C SER A 128 -8.62 13.25 8.13
N LEU A 129 -9.43 12.37 7.55
CA LEU A 129 -10.84 12.19 7.94
C LEU A 129 -10.96 11.56 9.32
N ALA A 130 -10.11 10.58 9.65
CA ALA A 130 -10.06 9.98 10.98
C ALA A 130 -9.65 11.02 12.04
N ASP A 131 -8.64 11.86 11.75
CA ASP A 131 -8.22 12.96 12.64
C ASP A 131 -9.34 14.00 12.85
N ALA A 132 -10.21 14.17 11.84
CA ALA A 132 -11.42 14.99 11.93
C ALA A 132 -12.61 14.30 12.63
N GLY A 133 -12.44 13.07 13.15
CA GLY A 133 -13.48 12.31 13.84
C GLY A 133 -14.54 11.70 12.92
N LEU A 134 -14.28 11.63 11.61
CA LEU A 134 -15.19 11.08 10.60
C LEU A 134 -14.83 9.62 10.24
N GLU A 135 -14.65 8.78 11.25
CA GLU A 135 -14.34 7.36 11.05
C GLU A 135 -15.50 6.65 10.33
N GLY A 136 -15.20 5.99 9.20
CA GLY A 136 -16.19 5.22 8.43
C GLY A 136 -17.06 6.05 7.47
N ALA A 137 -16.73 7.32 7.22
CA ALA A 137 -17.45 8.13 6.24
C ALA A 137 -17.21 7.63 4.80
N LEU A 138 -18.28 7.46 4.03
CA LEU A 138 -18.20 7.30 2.58
C LEU A 138 -17.95 8.68 1.96
N PHE A 139 -16.92 8.79 1.12
CA PHE A 139 -16.58 10.04 0.44
C PHE A 139 -16.43 9.82 -1.07
N GLN A 140 -16.80 10.84 -1.84
CA GLN A 140 -16.61 10.89 -3.28
C GLN A 140 -15.77 12.12 -3.61
N ILE A 141 -14.65 11.91 -4.30
CA ILE A 141 -13.80 12.99 -4.78
C ILE A 141 -14.23 13.29 -6.21
N SER A 142 -14.91 14.42 -6.41
CA SER A 142 -15.28 14.91 -7.74
C SER A 142 -14.54 16.21 -8.05
N ARG A 143 -13.84 16.26 -9.18
CA ARG A 143 -13.30 17.51 -9.71
C ARG A 143 -14.37 18.18 -10.57
N ARG A 144 -14.92 19.31 -10.14
CA ARG A 144 -15.63 20.24 -11.04
C ARG A 144 -14.62 21.16 -11.70
N CYS A 145 -14.78 21.40 -12.99
CA CYS A 145 -13.93 22.31 -13.77
C CYS A 145 -13.95 23.73 -13.17
N SER A 146 -12.77 24.34 -13.16
CA SER A 146 -12.39 25.68 -12.68
C SER A 146 -12.70 26.01 -11.21
N MET A 147 -11.65 26.47 -10.51
CA MET A 147 -11.59 27.01 -9.13
C MET A 147 -12.92 27.15 -8.38
N ASP A 148 -13.17 26.23 -7.42
CA ASP A 148 -13.78 26.53 -6.12
C ASP A 148 -13.95 25.22 -5.33
N ILE A 149 -13.19 25.03 -4.25
CA ILE A 149 -13.43 23.95 -3.28
C ILE A 149 -14.66 24.36 -2.45
N ARG A 150 -15.85 23.91 -2.87
CA ARG A 150 -17.09 24.03 -2.07
C ARG A 150 -17.52 22.67 -1.53
N LYS A 151 -17.31 22.52 -0.21
CA LYS A 151 -18.12 21.77 0.77
C LYS A 151 -18.42 20.30 0.45
N ILE A 152 -17.63 19.39 1.03
CA ILE A 152 -18.01 17.97 1.17
C ILE A 152 -19.11 17.90 2.25
N LEU A 153 -20.37 17.78 1.82
CA LEU A 153 -21.49 17.45 2.71
C LEU A 153 -21.45 15.96 3.03
N GLY A 154 -20.77 15.59 4.11
CA GLY A 154 -21.02 14.33 4.77
C GLY A 154 -22.44 14.38 5.35
N ARG A 155 -23.40 13.72 4.71
CA ARG A 155 -24.68 13.43 5.37
C ARG A 155 -24.49 12.16 6.20
N PRO A 156 -24.66 12.20 7.53
CA PRO A 156 -24.74 10.99 8.33
C PRO A 156 -25.95 10.19 7.85
N ILE A 157 -25.75 8.90 7.59
CA ILE A 157 -26.83 7.96 7.28
C ILE A 157 -27.60 7.74 8.59
N GLN A 158 -28.75 8.41 8.76
CA GLN A 158 -29.68 8.05 9.82
C GLN A 158 -30.32 6.71 9.43
N LYS A 159 -30.14 5.70 10.28
CA LYS A 159 -30.94 4.48 10.24
C LYS A 159 -32.35 4.84 10.70
N SER A 160 -33.26 5.16 9.77
CA SER A 160 -34.69 5.17 10.05
C SER A 160 -35.18 3.72 10.14
N GLY A 161 -35.81 3.40 11.27
CA GLY A 161 -36.28 2.07 11.61
C GLY A 161 -37.28 1.52 10.60
N CYS A 162 -37.01 0.30 10.13
CA CYS A 162 -38.04 -0.59 9.64
C CYS A 162 -38.79 -1.12 10.87
N GLN A 163 -39.88 -0.44 11.27
CA GLN A 163 -40.85 -1.06 12.17
C GLN A 163 -41.72 -1.99 11.32
N GLN A 164 -41.63 -3.27 11.66
CA GLN A 164 -42.53 -4.32 11.25
C GLN A 164 -43.92 -4.05 11.84
N SER A 165 -44.94 -4.00 10.97
CA SER A 165 -46.32 -4.43 11.26
C SER A 165 -47.08 -4.56 9.95
#